data_AF-A0A258LMF6-F1
#
_entry.id   AF-A0A258LMF6-F1
#
_cell.length_a   1.000
_cell.length_b   1.000
_cell.length_c   1.000
_cell.angle_alpha   90.00
_cell.angle_beta   90.00
_cell.angle_gamma   90.00
#
_symmetry.space_group_name_H-M   'P 1'
#
loop_
_entity.id
_entity.type
_entity.pdbx_description
1 polymer ?
#
loop_
_entity_poly.entity_id
_entity_poly.type
_entity_poly.pdbx_seq_one_letter_code
_entity_poly.pdbx_strand_id
1 'polypeptide(L)' 'PAKAEETRRRVYDMVSADRTLVAGFHFPFPAAAHVEKTGATYNYVPVSWLPVLL' A
#
# COMPACT_ATOMS: atom_id res chain seq x y z
N PRO A 1 15.61 -0.15 11.94
CA PRO A 1 16.84 -0.80 11.39
C PRO A 1 17.01 -0.52 9.90
N ALA A 2 18.24 -0.32 9.42
CA ALA A 2 18.52 0.08 8.02
C ALA A 2 17.96 -0.92 7.00
N LYS A 3 18.14 -2.23 7.21
CA LYS A 3 17.64 -3.25 6.28
C LYS A 3 16.12 -3.26 6.15
N ALA A 4 15.41 -3.02 7.26
CA ALA A 4 13.95 -2.96 7.25
C ALA A 4 13.42 -1.74 6.47
N GLU A 5 14.13 -0.62 6.53
CA GLU A 5 13.80 0.58 5.75
C GLU A 5 14.04 0.39 4.26
N GLU A 6 15.21 -0.13 3.89
CA GLU A 6 15.57 -0.43 2.49
C GLU A 6 14.51 -1.34 1.85
N THR A 7 14.15 -2.42 2.53
CA THR A 7 13.11 -3.35 2.05
C THR A 7 11.75 -2.66 1.90
N ARG A 8 11.30 -1.84 2.86
CA ARG A 8 10.02 -1.12 2.74
C ARG A 8 10.03 -0.18 1.54
N ARG A 9 11.10 0.59 1.33
CA ARG A 9 11.19 1.52 0.19
C ARG A 9 11.08 0.77 -1.12
N ARG A 10 11.86 -0.31 -1.30
CA ARG A 10 11.81 -1.17 -2.50
C ARG A 10 10.42 -1.75 -2.73
N VAL A 11 9.76 -2.25 -1.68
CA VAL A 11 8.41 -2.83 -1.80
C VAL A 11 7.39 -1.75 -2.17
N TYR A 12 7.42 -0.59 -1.51
CA TYR A 12 6.51 0.52 -1.82
C TYR A 12 6.71 1.08 -3.22
N ASP A 13 7.96 1.18 -3.69
CA ASP A 13 8.26 1.54 -5.08
C ASP A 13 7.60 0.56 -6.06
N MET A 14 7.75 -0.75 -5.84
CA MET A 14 7.13 -1.79 -6.67
C MET A 14 5.60 -1.71 -6.65
N VAL A 15 4.99 -1.75 -5.46
CA VAL A 15 3.52 -1.83 -5.36
C VAL A 15 2.83 -0.54 -5.81
N SER A 16 3.50 0.61 -5.72
CA SER A 16 2.97 1.87 -6.22
C SER A 16 3.08 2.00 -7.74
N ALA A 17 4.18 1.54 -8.33
CA ALA A 17 4.35 1.53 -9.79
C ALA A 17 3.31 0.65 -10.48
N ASP A 18 3.07 -0.54 -9.93
CA ASP A 18 2.16 -1.53 -10.51
C ASP A 18 0.69 -1.35 -10.06
N ARG A 19 0.44 -0.40 -9.14
CA ARG A 19 -0.86 -0.23 -8.46
C ARG A 19 -1.39 -1.52 -7.85
N THR A 20 -0.49 -2.33 -7.30
CA THR A 20 -0.81 -3.61 -6.69
C THR A 20 -1.75 -3.44 -5.50
N LEU A 21 -2.79 -4.26 -5.42
CA LEU A 21 -3.62 -4.38 -4.22
C LEU A 21 -2.82 -5.13 -3.15
N VAL A 22 -2.63 -4.52 -1.98
CA VAL A 22 -1.83 -5.09 -0.89
C VAL A 22 -2.68 -5.39 0.34
N ALA A 23 -2.29 -6.43 1.09
CA ALA A 23 -2.83 -6.75 2.42
C ALA A 23 -1.75 -6.50 3.49
N GLY A 24 -2.04 -5.65 4.48
CA GLY A 24 -1.07 -5.24 5.51
C GLY A 24 -1.38 -5.77 6.91
N PHE A 25 -0.60 -6.73 7.43
CA PHE A 25 -0.87 -7.36 8.74
C PHE A 25 -1.00 -6.41 9.95
N HIS A 26 -0.43 -5.20 9.87
CA HIS A 26 -0.45 -4.22 10.96
C HIS A 26 -1.18 -2.93 10.57
N PHE A 27 -2.07 -2.99 9.58
CA PHE A 27 -2.90 -1.86 9.14
C PHE A 27 -4.33 -2.00 9.65
N PRO A 28 -5.12 -0.90 9.68
CA PRO A 28 -6.52 -0.97 10.05
C PRO A 28 -7.30 -1.97 9.19
N PHE A 29 -8.06 -2.86 9.83
CA PHE A 29 -8.90 -3.86 9.17
C PHE A 29 -9.86 -3.18 8.17
N PRO A 30 -10.05 -3.71 6.93
CA PRO A 30 -9.64 -5.02 6.40
C PRO A 30 -8.19 -5.09 5.89
N ALA A 31 -7.39 -4.05 6.15
CA ALA A 31 -5.99 -3.96 5.80
C ALA A 31 -5.69 -4.09 4.29
N ALA A 32 -6.68 -3.84 3.44
CA ALA A 32 -6.55 -3.85 1.99
C ALA A 32 -6.45 -2.41 1.46
N ALA A 33 -5.45 -2.17 0.61
CA ALA A 33 -5.20 -0.85 0.05
C ALA A 33 -4.35 -0.88 -1.23
N HIS A 34 -4.31 0.25 -1.90
CA HIS A 34 -3.23 0.61 -2.83
C HIS A 34 -2.23 1.54 -2.14
N VAL A 35 -1.01 1.58 -2.66
CA VAL A 35 0.00 2.54 -2.22
C VAL A 35 0.24 3.54 -3.34
N GLU A 36 0.05 4.82 -3.05
CA GLU A 36 0.37 5.90 -3.98
C GLU A 36 1.73 6.50 -3.60
N LYS A 37 2.56 6.84 -4.59
CA LYS A 37 3.81 7.57 -4.37
C LYS A 37 3.62 9.06 -4.68
N THR A 38 3.88 9.91 -3.71
CA THR A 38 3.81 11.38 -3.84
C THR A 38 5.18 11.99 -3.62
N GLY A 39 5.95 12.12 -4.71
CA GLY A 39 7.34 12.56 -4.65
C GLY A 39 8.21 11.61 -3.83
N ALA A 40 8.60 12.03 -2.63
CA ALA A 40 9.45 11.26 -1.71
C ALA A 40 8.65 10.47 -0.64
N THR A 41 7.33 10.60 -0.59
CA THR A 41 6.46 9.93 0.39
C THR A 41 5.53 8.92 -0.27
N TYR A 42 4.88 8.11 0.57
CA TYR A 42 3.89 7.12 0.16
C TYR A 42 2.60 7.33 0.94
N ASN A 43 1.47 7.30 0.23
CA ASN A 43 0.14 7.33 0.82
C ASN A 43 -0.47 5.93 0.80
N TYR A 44 -1.03 5.53 1.94
CA TYR A 44 -1.86 4.34 2.04
C TYR A 44 -3.30 4.72 1.63
N VAL A 45 -3.81 4.11 0.57
CA VAL A 45 -5.15 4.39 0.03
C VAL A 45 -6.04 3.17 0.31
N PRO A 46 -6.82 3.16 1.41
CA PRO A 46 -7.67 2.02 1.76
C PRO A 46 -8.69 1.75 0.66
N VAL A 47 -8.99 0.47 0.41
CA VAL A 47 -10.11 0.12 -0.45
C VAL A 47 -11.41 0.64 0.14
N SER A 48 -12.26 1.22 -0.69
CA SER A 48 -13.61 1.59 -0.28
C SER A 48 -14.48 0.35 -0.19
N TRP A 49 -15.39 0.33 0.78
CA TRP A 49 -16.45 -0.66 0.80
C TRP A 49 -17.39 -0.41 -0.40
N LEU A 50 -17.40 -1.35 -1.34
CA LEU A 50 -18.30 -1.35 -2.49
C LEU A 50 -19.25 -2.54 -2.35
N PRO A 51 -20.47 -2.35 -1.81
CA PRO A 51 -21.42 -3.44 -1.57
C PRO A 51 -22.10 -3.94 -2.85
N VAL A 52 -21.81 -3.37 -4.01
CA VAL A 52 -22.53 -3.63 -5.26
C VAL A 52 -21.56 -4.16 -6.32
N LEU A 53 -21.96 -5.22 -7.01
CA LEU A 53 -21.22 -5.91 -8.07
C LEU A 53 -21.28 -5.16 -9.42
N LEU A 54 -21.37 -3.83 -9.42
CA LEU A 54 -21.47 -3.02 -10.65
C LEU A 54 -20.09 -2.60 -11.14
#